data_AF-A0A0K1PXN2-F1
#
_entry.id   AF-A0A0K1PXN2-F1
#
_cell.length_a   1.000
_cell.length_b   1.000
_cell.length_c   1.000
_cell.angle_alpha   90.00
_cell.angle_beta   90.00
_cell.angle_gamma   90.00
#
_symmetry.space_group_name_H-M   'P 1'
#
loop_
_entity.id
_entity.type
_entity.pdbx_description
1 polymer ?
#
loop_
_entity_poly.entity_id
_entity_poly.type
_entity_poly.pdbx_seq_one_letter_code
_entity_poly.pdbx_strand_id
1 'polypeptide(L)'
;MTLTTAHTASGEKPSKALNVGLWIVQALLALTFVGTAFWKFLTPIPKLASMIPWAGQVAPAFLYFTAVIDLCGGLGVLLPSLTRIKPGLTTLAAIGCAALQLCAVAFHVSRGEAANTPFNVFLVALSAFVAWGRRPNR
;
A
#
# COMPACT_ATOMS: atom_id res chain seq x y z
N MET A 1 -48.07 -27.59 -0.31
CA MET A 1 -47.99 -26.38 -1.14
C MET A 1 -47.21 -25.35 -0.34
N THR A 2 -45.90 -25.27 -0.56
CA THR A 2 -45.00 -24.41 0.23
C THR A 2 -44.15 -23.65 -0.77
N LEU A 3 -44.40 -22.35 -0.91
CA LEU A 3 -43.69 -21.48 -1.85
C LEU A 3 -42.32 -21.11 -1.26
N THR A 4 -41.26 -21.67 -1.82
CA THR A 4 -39.89 -21.22 -1.58
C THR A 4 -39.67 -19.93 -2.37
N THR A 5 -39.62 -18.79 -1.68
CA THR A 5 -39.21 -17.52 -2.26
C THR A 5 -37.70 -17.57 -2.53
N ALA A 6 -37.33 -17.75 -3.80
CA ALA A 6 -35.97 -17.57 -4.26
C ALA A 6 -35.58 -16.08 -4.07
N HIS A 7 -34.65 -15.81 -3.17
CA HIS A 7 -34.02 -14.51 -3.04
C HIS A 7 -33.08 -14.34 -4.24
N THR A 8 -33.57 -13.67 -5.28
CA THR A 8 -32.76 -13.26 -6.43
C THR A 8 -31.72 -12.27 -5.94
N ALA A 9 -30.48 -12.74 -5.76
CA ALA A 9 -29.33 -11.87 -5.53
C ALA A 9 -29.24 -10.88 -6.71
N SER A 10 -29.53 -9.61 -6.44
CA SER A 10 -29.48 -8.55 -7.42
C SER A 10 -28.04 -8.42 -7.94
N GLY A 11 -27.87 -8.64 -9.25
CA GLY A 11 -26.64 -8.32 -9.98
C GLY A 11 -26.46 -6.81 -10.07
N GLU A 12 -26.11 -6.15 -8.96
CA GLU A 12 -25.76 -4.74 -8.96
C GLU A 12 -24.44 -4.52 -9.72
N LYS A 13 -24.49 -3.65 -10.74
CA LYS A 13 -23.29 -3.22 -11.47
C LYS A 13 -22.29 -2.59 -10.47
N PRO A 14 -20.98 -2.83 -10.61
CA PRO A 14 -19.97 -2.23 -9.73
C PRO A 14 -20.18 -0.71 -9.63
N SER A 15 -20.27 -0.17 -8.42
CA SER A 15 -20.58 1.25 -8.26
C SER A 15 -19.46 2.09 -8.89
N LYS A 16 -19.85 3.03 -9.77
CA LYS A 16 -18.89 3.91 -10.44
C LYS A 16 -18.04 4.69 -9.43
N ALA A 17 -18.67 5.12 -8.33
CA ALA A 17 -18.02 5.81 -7.23
C ALA A 17 -16.92 4.96 -6.56
N LEU A 18 -17.17 3.68 -6.27
CA LEU A 18 -16.15 2.79 -5.70
C LEU A 18 -14.96 2.62 -6.63
N ASN A 19 -15.21 2.44 -7.94
CA ASN A 19 -14.13 2.30 -8.90
C ASN A 19 -13.26 3.56 -8.99
N VAL A 20 -13.88 4.75 -9.02
CA VAL A 20 -13.16 6.03 -8.97
C VAL A 20 -12.36 6.15 -7.67
N GLY A 21 -12.96 5.82 -6.52
CA GLY A 21 -12.27 5.82 -5.23
C GLY A 21 -11.04 4.90 -5.21
N LEU A 22 -11.15 3.68 -5.74
CA LEU A 22 -10.02 2.75 -5.85
C LEU A 22 -8.92 3.28 -6.76
N TRP A 23 -9.24 3.98 -7.85
CA TRP A 23 -8.23 4.62 -8.70
C TRP A 23 -7.49 5.75 -7.98
N ILE A 24 -8.24 6.61 -7.28
CA ILE A 24 -7.65 7.70 -6.49
C ILE A 24 -6.69 7.12 -5.44
N VAL A 25 -7.14 6.14 -4.66
CA VAL A 25 -6.31 5.54 -3.62
C VAL A 25 -5.09 4.82 -4.20
N GLN A 26 -5.22 4.08 -5.30
CA GLN A 26 -4.07 3.46 -5.98
C GLN A 26 -3.05 4.50 -6.46
N ALA A 27 -3.50 5.62 -7.03
CA ALA A 27 -2.63 6.71 -7.48
C ALA A 27 -1.91 7.37 -6.30
N LEU A 28 -2.62 7.62 -5.19
CA LEU A 28 -2.04 8.17 -3.96
C LEU A 28 -1.00 7.22 -3.34
N LEU A 29 -1.32 5.93 -3.25
CA LEU A 29 -0.38 4.92 -2.75
C LEU A 29 0.86 4.84 -3.66
N ALA A 30 0.66 4.78 -4.98
CA ALA A 30 1.76 4.74 -5.94
C ALA A 30 2.67 5.96 -5.79
N LEU A 31 2.10 7.17 -5.76
CA LEU A 31 2.86 8.40 -5.57
C LEU A 31 3.63 8.39 -4.24
N THR A 32 2.99 7.95 -3.16
CA THR A 32 3.61 7.92 -1.82
C THR A 32 4.78 6.94 -1.77
N PHE A 33 4.56 5.70 -2.22
CA PHE A 33 5.57 4.64 -2.14
C PHE A 33 6.71 4.86 -3.14
N VAL A 34 6.40 5.20 -4.40
CA VAL A 34 7.42 5.53 -5.40
C VAL A 34 8.19 6.79 -4.99
N GLY A 35 7.49 7.83 -4.53
CA GLY A 35 8.11 9.06 -4.04
C GLY A 35 9.04 8.82 -2.86
N THR A 36 8.62 8.00 -1.89
CA THR A 36 9.45 7.62 -0.73
C THR A 36 10.68 6.83 -1.15
N ALA A 37 10.54 5.90 -2.10
CA ALA A 37 11.67 5.16 -2.64
C ALA A 37 12.70 6.10 -3.29
N PHE A 38 12.27 6.98 -4.20
CA PHE A 38 13.17 7.95 -4.83
C PHE A 38 13.79 8.89 -3.81
N TRP A 39 13.02 9.36 -2.82
CA TRP A 39 13.56 10.20 -1.75
C TRP A 39 14.68 9.51 -0.98
N LYS A 40 14.52 8.22 -0.65
CA LYS A 40 15.55 7.41 0.01
C LYS A 40 16.77 7.15 -0.89
N PHE A 41 16.58 6.90 -2.19
CA PHE A 41 17.69 6.65 -3.11
C PHE A 41 18.52 7.90 -3.43
N LEU A 42 17.85 9.04 -3.59
CA LEU A 42 18.47 10.26 -4.12
C LEU A 42 18.98 11.20 -3.02
N THR A 43 18.63 10.96 -1.75
CA THR A 43 19.04 11.81 -0.63
C THR A 43 20.21 11.17 0.13
N PRO A 44 21.32 11.88 0.37
CA PRO A 44 22.40 11.39 1.22
C PRO A 44 21.89 11.04 2.63
N ILE A 45 22.34 9.91 3.18
CA ILE A 45 21.90 9.40 4.49
C ILE A 45 22.02 10.44 5.61
N PRO A 46 23.11 11.24 5.74
CA PRO A 46 23.18 12.26 6.79
C PRO A 46 22.08 13.31 6.69
N LYS A 47 21.70 13.71 5.46
CA LYS A 47 20.58 14.63 5.21
C LYS A 47 19.23 13.96 5.45
N LEU A 48 19.12 12.67 5.18
CA LEU A 48 17.90 11.93 5.45
C LEU A 48 17.69 11.74 6.96
N ALA A 49 18.76 11.46 7.70
CA ALA A 49 18.75 11.27 9.15
C ALA A 49 18.39 12.54 9.94
N SER A 50 18.58 13.74 9.37
CA SER A 50 18.09 14.98 10.00
C SER A 50 16.57 15.15 9.89
N MET A 51 15.91 14.42 9.01
CA MET A 51 14.45 14.47 8.79
C MET A 51 13.75 13.22 9.35
N ILE A 52 14.35 12.05 9.15
CA ILE A 52 13.88 10.74 9.65
C ILE A 52 15.03 10.02 10.37
N PRO A 53 15.21 10.23 11.68
CA PRO A 53 16.39 9.80 12.43
C PRO A 53 16.77 8.32 12.26
N TRP A 54 15.78 7.43 12.13
CA TRP A 54 16.02 6.00 11.95
C TRP A 54 16.91 5.67 10.73
N ALA A 55 16.88 6.51 9.68
CA ALA A 55 17.66 6.30 8.46
C ALA A 55 19.18 6.34 8.71
N GLY A 56 19.62 7.09 9.73
CA GLY A 56 21.03 7.12 10.16
C GLY A 56 21.39 6.11 11.25
N GLN A 57 20.41 5.33 11.74
CA GLN A 57 20.54 4.43 12.89
C GLN A 57 20.40 2.95 12.49
N VAL A 58 20.31 2.68 11.19
CA VAL A 58 20.27 1.34 10.60
C VAL A 58 21.39 1.19 9.58
N ALA A 59 21.71 -0.05 9.20
CA ALA A 59 22.65 -0.28 8.11
C ALA A 59 22.12 0.35 6.80
N PRO A 60 22.98 1.00 5.97
CA PRO A 60 22.57 1.57 4.68
C PRO A 60 21.85 0.55 3.78
N ALA A 61 22.30 -0.70 3.79
CA ALA A 61 21.68 -1.78 3.04
C ALA A 61 20.21 -2.01 3.45
N PHE A 62 19.88 -1.89 4.74
CA PHE A 62 18.50 -2.02 5.22
C PHE A 62 17.63 -0.86 4.74
N LEU A 63 18.13 0.39 4.82
CA LEU A 63 17.44 1.56 4.29
C LEU A 63 17.10 1.38 2.80
N TYR A 64 18.09 1.01 1.98
CA TYR A 64 17.88 0.84 0.54
C TYR A 64 17.02 -0.39 0.21
N PHE A 65 17.09 -1.46 1.00
CA PHE A 65 16.17 -2.58 0.87
C PHE A 65 14.71 -2.13 1.05
N THR A 66 14.40 -1.32 2.06
CA THR A 66 13.05 -0.76 2.20
C THR A 66 12.65 0.13 1.03
N ALA A 67 13.58 0.91 0.47
CA ALA A 67 13.32 1.75 -0.70
C ALA A 67 13.00 0.92 -1.96
N VAL A 68 13.66 -0.24 -2.15
CA VAL A 68 13.32 -1.17 -3.24
C VAL A 68 11.91 -1.73 -3.03
N ILE A 69 11.55 -2.16 -1.81
CA ILE A 69 10.20 -2.66 -1.53
C ILE A 69 9.15 -1.57 -1.76
N ASP A 70 9.41 -0.34 -1.29
CA ASP A 70 8.54 0.81 -1.52
C ASP A 70 8.32 1.01 -3.04
N LEU A 71 9.39 1.01 -3.83
CA LEU A 71 9.31 1.17 -5.28
C LEU A 71 8.47 0.06 -5.94
N CYS A 72 8.75 -1.20 -5.58
CA CYS A 72 8.01 -2.36 -6.09
C CYS A 72 6.53 -2.31 -5.69
N GLY A 73 6.22 -1.93 -4.45
CA GLY A 73 4.85 -1.79 -3.95
C GLY A 73 4.09 -0.68 -4.66
N GLY A 74 4.70 0.50 -4.78
CA GLY A 74 4.10 1.66 -5.45
C GLY A 74 3.86 1.44 -6.95
N LEU A 75 4.80 0.80 -7.66
CA LEU A 75 4.58 0.43 -9.06
C LEU A 75 3.57 -0.72 -9.18
N GLY A 76 3.68 -1.73 -8.32
CA GLY A 76 2.83 -2.92 -8.33
C GLY A 76 1.37 -2.63 -8.00
N VAL A 77 1.07 -1.61 -7.17
CA VAL A 77 -0.31 -1.26 -6.83
C VAL A 77 -1.03 -0.56 -8.00
N LEU A 78 -0.30 0.10 -8.90
CA LEU A 78 -0.91 0.90 -9.99
C LEU A 78 -0.77 0.27 -11.37
N LEU A 79 0.44 -0.17 -11.76
CA LEU A 79 0.73 -0.57 -13.13
C LEU A 79 -0.07 -1.79 -13.63
N PRO A 80 -0.27 -2.88 -12.87
CA PRO A 80 -1.04 -4.03 -13.35
C PRO A 80 -2.50 -3.67 -13.66
N SER A 81 -3.11 -2.82 -12.83
CA SER A 81 -4.47 -2.32 -13.06
C SER A 81 -4.54 -1.34 -14.23
N LEU A 82 -3.54 -0.47 -14.39
CA LEU A 82 -3.47 0.54 -15.46
C LEU A 82 -3.23 -0.09 -16.84
N THR A 83 -2.27 -1.02 -16.91
CA THR A 83 -1.89 -1.70 -18.16
C THR A 83 -2.78 -2.89 -18.51
N ARG A 84 -3.63 -3.33 -17.57
CA ARG A 84 -4.46 -4.53 -17.67
C ARG A 84 -3.68 -5.85 -17.79
N ILE A 85 -2.37 -5.85 -17.52
CA ILE A 85 -1.52 -7.04 -17.50
C ILE A 85 -1.53 -7.63 -16.08
N LYS A 86 -2.06 -8.86 -15.93
CA LYS A 86 -2.21 -9.57 -14.64
C LYS A 86 -2.72 -8.66 -13.49
N PRO A 87 -3.94 -8.08 -13.57
CA PRO A 87 -4.44 -7.14 -12.56
C PRO A 87 -4.48 -7.67 -11.12
N GLY A 88 -4.51 -9.00 -10.92
CA GLY A 88 -4.38 -9.61 -9.60
C GLY A 88 -3.08 -9.27 -8.86
N LEU A 89 -2.03 -8.85 -9.59
CA LEU A 89 -0.80 -8.34 -8.98
C LEU A 89 -1.02 -7.05 -8.19
N THR A 90 -2.01 -6.22 -8.56
CA THR A 90 -2.38 -5.03 -7.76
C THR A 90 -2.80 -5.42 -6.35
N THR A 91 -3.61 -6.47 -6.19
CA THR A 91 -4.03 -6.95 -4.87
C THR A 91 -2.85 -7.47 -4.06
N LEU A 92 -1.96 -8.24 -4.68
CA LEU A 92 -0.75 -8.74 -4.01
C LEU A 92 0.19 -7.60 -3.59
N ALA A 93 0.38 -6.60 -4.46
CA ALA A 93 1.17 -5.42 -4.14
C ALA A 93 0.55 -4.62 -2.98
N ALA A 94 -0.78 -4.42 -2.99
CA ALA A 94 -1.48 -3.76 -1.89
C ALA A 94 -1.33 -4.50 -0.55
N ILE A 95 -1.39 -5.84 -0.56
CA ILE A 95 -1.12 -6.66 0.64
C ILE A 95 0.34 -6.49 1.10
N GLY A 96 1.29 -6.50 0.16
CA GLY A 96 2.71 -6.26 0.45
C GLY A 96 2.97 -4.88 1.04
N CYS A 97 2.34 -3.84 0.50
CA CYS A 97 2.40 -2.48 1.05
C CYS A 97 1.85 -2.43 2.49
N ALA A 98 0.71 -3.07 2.75
CA ALA A 98 0.16 -3.15 4.10
C ALA A 98 1.11 -3.88 5.06
N ALA A 99 1.67 -5.02 4.64
CA ALA A 99 2.62 -5.79 5.44
C ALA A 99 3.89 -4.98 5.75
N LEU A 100 4.45 -4.27 4.76
CA LEU A 100 5.61 -3.40 4.97
C LEU A 100 5.33 -2.31 6.01
N GLN A 101 4.16 -1.67 5.91
CA GLN A 101 3.79 -0.62 6.85
C GLN A 101 3.52 -1.17 8.26
N LEU A 102 2.97 -2.37 8.40
CA LEU A 102 2.87 -3.05 9.70
C LEU A 102 4.25 -3.37 10.29
N CYS A 103 5.21 -3.83 9.47
CA CYS A 103 6.59 -4.00 9.91
C CYS A 103 7.22 -2.67 10.35
N ALA A 104 6.94 -1.57 9.65
CA ALA A 104 7.42 -0.24 10.03
C ALA A 104 6.81 0.24 11.36
N VAL A 105 5.51 -0.01 11.59
CA VAL A 105 4.87 0.26 12.88
C VAL A 105 5.58 -0.51 13.99
N ALA A 106 5.78 -1.82 13.83
CA ALA A 106 6.47 -2.66 14.81
C ALA A 106 7.91 -2.17 15.06
N PHE A 107 8.62 -1.79 14.00
CA PHE A 107 9.97 -1.23 14.08
C PHE A 107 10.00 0.05 14.94
N HIS A 108 9.14 1.04 14.65
CA HIS A 108 9.10 2.28 15.43
C HIS A 108 8.64 2.05 16.87
N VAL A 109 7.63 1.21 17.11
CA VAL A 109 7.17 0.87 18.46
C VAL A 109 8.30 0.21 19.27
N SER A 110 9.06 -0.71 18.68
CA SER A 110 10.19 -1.37 19.35
C SER A 110 11.31 -0.43 19.80
N ARG A 111 11.31 0.80 19.26
CA ARG A 111 12.28 1.87 19.54
C ARG A 111 11.72 2.97 20.45
N GLY A 112 10.50 2.80 20.96
CA GLY A 112 9.82 3.85 21.73
C GLY A 112 9.31 5.01 20.89
N GLU A 113 9.24 4.86 19.56
CA GLU A 113 8.87 5.90 18.60
C GLU A 113 7.40 5.76 18.11
N ALA A 114 6.51 5.22 18.95
CA ALA A 114 5.11 4.97 18.57
C ALA A 114 4.37 6.23 18.09
N ALA A 115 4.77 7.42 18.56
CA ALA A 115 4.22 8.69 18.08
C ALA A 115 4.44 8.94 16.58
N ASN A 116 5.43 8.27 15.95
CA ASN A 116 5.77 8.42 14.54
C ASN A 116 4.95 7.51 13.61
N THR A 117 4.15 6.58 14.15
CA THR A 117 3.43 5.57 13.35
C THR A 117 2.07 5.94 12.75
N PRO A 118 1.39 7.06 13.08
CA PRO A 118 0.05 7.34 12.53
C PRO A 118 -0.04 7.31 11.00
N PHE A 119 0.98 7.82 10.30
CA PHE A 119 1.02 7.79 8.84
C PHE A 119 1.13 6.36 8.29
N ASN A 120 1.91 5.49 8.93
CA ASN A 120 1.99 4.07 8.56
C ASN A 120 0.63 3.38 8.69
N VAL A 121 -0.08 3.60 9.80
CA VAL A 121 -1.43 3.03 10.04
C VAL A 121 -2.42 3.51 8.97
N PHE A 122 -2.35 4.79 8.58
CA PHE A 122 -3.15 5.32 7.49
C PHE A 122 -2.84 4.61 6.15
N LEU A 123 -1.57 4.38 5.83
CA LEU A 123 -1.17 3.65 4.62
C LEU A 123 -1.60 2.17 4.66
N VAL A 124 -1.61 1.52 5.83
CA VAL A 124 -2.18 0.17 5.99
C VAL A 124 -3.66 0.18 5.63
N ALA A 125 -4.44 1.15 6.13
CA ALA A 125 -5.86 1.24 5.85
C ALA A 125 -6.16 1.45 4.34
N LEU A 126 -5.43 2.36 3.69
CA LEU A 126 -5.56 2.59 2.25
C LEU A 126 -5.16 1.35 1.43
N SER A 127 -4.08 0.68 1.83
CA SER A 127 -3.62 -0.54 1.16
C SER A 127 -4.62 -1.68 1.31
N ALA A 128 -5.19 -1.85 2.51
CA ALA A 128 -6.26 -2.83 2.75
C ALA A 128 -7.51 -2.53 1.92
N PHE A 129 -7.89 -1.26 1.78
CA PHE A 129 -9.01 -0.84 0.93
C PHE A 129 -8.80 -1.22 -0.54
N VAL A 130 -7.59 -0.98 -1.08
CA VAL A 130 -7.26 -1.40 -2.46
C VAL A 130 -7.23 -2.92 -2.60
N ALA A 131 -6.61 -3.62 -1.64
CA ALA A 131 -6.54 -5.07 -1.65
C ALA A 131 -7.94 -5.71 -1.68
N TRP A 132 -8.86 -5.19 -0.88
CA TRP A 132 -10.26 -5.62 -0.87
C TRP A 132 -10.98 -5.28 -2.18
N GLY A 133 -10.94 -4.02 -2.62
CA GLY A 133 -11.72 -3.56 -3.77
C GLY A 133 -11.19 -4.00 -5.14
N ARG A 134 -9.93 -4.43 -5.24
CA ARG A 134 -9.32 -4.97 -6.47
C ARG A 134 -9.15 -6.50 -6.46
N ARG A 135 -9.60 -7.18 -5.41
CA ARG A 135 -9.51 -8.64 -5.28
C ARG A 135 -10.14 -9.32 -6.52
N PRO A 136 -9.46 -10.28 -7.16
CA PRO A 136 -10.05 -11.05 -8.24
C PRO A 136 -11.26 -11.84 -7.75
N ASN A 137 -12.39 -11.76 -8.46
CA ASN A 137 -13.48 -12.70 -8.29
C ASN A 137 -13.00 -14.07 -8.80
N ARG A 138 -13.01 -15.07 -7.92
CA ARG A 138 -12.77 -16.47 -8.32
C ARG A 138 -14.02 -17.03 -8.96
#